data_AF-A0A9P4S1V8-F1
#
_entry.id   AF-A0A9P4S1V8-F1
#
_cell.length_a   1.000
_cell.length_b   1.000
_cell.length_c   1.000
_cell.angle_alpha   90.00
_cell.angle_beta   90.00
_cell.angle_gamma   90.00
#
_symmetry.space_group_name_H-M   'P 1'
#
loop_
_entity.id
_entity.type
_entity.pdbx_description
1 polymer ?
#
loop_
_entity_poly.entity_id
_entity_poly.type
_entity_poly.pdbx_seq_one_letter_code
_entity_poly.pdbx_strand_id
1 'polypeptide(L)'
;WFPGHKNIFGNDIADKLAKKGLGRKPIGTSFTSLSYIKRKGKEKILSDWKQSWEANSKKQGKHYTRICRDLVRFSLGIPGSNVQKKIQAAYFQLKTGIGFFKSYSKVIGKDEEGKCFRDCQSLQTPTHLILHCAHYSKECKEMRKELRSKLTM
;
A
#
# COMPACT_ATOMS: atom_id res chain seq x y z
N TRP A 1 2.89 31.70 -27.64
CA TRP A 1 4.33 31.92 -27.43
C TRP A 1 4.75 33.11 -28.26
N PHE A 2 5.24 34.18 -27.63
CA PHE A 2 5.78 35.33 -28.34
C PHE A 2 7.31 35.23 -28.39
N PRO A 3 7.95 35.62 -29.50
CA PRO A 3 9.40 35.67 -29.59
C PRO A 3 9.96 36.71 -28.61
N GLY A 4 10.97 36.31 -27.83
CA GLY A 4 11.66 37.20 -26.90
C GLY A 4 12.39 38.34 -27.61
N HIS A 5 12.53 39.48 -26.93
CA HIS A 5 13.28 40.65 -27.41
C HIS A 5 12.74 41.36 -28.66
N LYS A 6 11.41 41.47 -28.82
CA LYS A 6 10.78 42.31 -29.85
C LYS A 6 10.41 43.74 -29.38
N ASN A 7 11.02 44.26 -28.31
CA ASN A 7 10.69 45.58 -27.71
C ASN A 7 9.18 45.76 -27.48
N ILE A 8 8.49 44.70 -27.04
CA ILE A 8 7.08 44.79 -26.69
C ILE A 8 7.02 45.41 -25.29
N PHE A 9 6.67 46.68 -25.23
CA PHE A 9 6.66 47.49 -24.02
C PHE A 9 6.01 46.80 -22.81
N GLY A 10 4.87 46.13 -23.02
CA GLY A 10 4.18 45.37 -21.96
C GLY A 10 4.98 44.17 -21.43
N ASN A 11 5.70 43.46 -22.31
CA ASN A 11 6.53 42.33 -21.93
C ASN A 11 7.79 42.79 -21.16
N ASP A 12 8.38 43.90 -21.58
CA ASP A 12 9.55 44.47 -20.92
C ASP A 12 9.21 45.00 -19.52
N ILE A 13 8.02 45.60 -19.36
CA ILE A 13 7.49 45.98 -18.03
C ILE A 13 7.24 44.74 -17.17
N ALA A 14 6.60 43.71 -17.72
CA ALA A 14 6.32 42.47 -17.00
C ALA A 14 7.62 41.79 -16.53
N ASP A 15 8.63 41.69 -17.41
CA ASP A 15 9.95 41.13 -17.09
C ASP A 15 10.69 41.97 -16.04
N LYS A 16 10.65 43.31 -16.16
CA LYS A 16 11.24 44.22 -15.16
C LYS A 16 10.57 44.09 -13.79
N LEU A 17 9.26 43.94 -13.75
CA LEU A 17 8.51 43.71 -12.50
C LEU A 17 8.80 42.32 -11.92
N ALA A 18 8.87 41.28 -12.75
CA ALA A 18 9.24 39.93 -12.34
C ALA A 18 10.66 39.91 -11.73
N LYS A 19 11.64 40.56 -12.37
CA LYS A 19 13.01 40.72 -11.86
C LYS A 19 13.06 41.47 -10.53
N LYS A 20 12.25 42.53 -10.37
CA LYS A 20 12.10 43.23 -9.07
C LYS A 20 11.49 42.33 -7.99
N GLY A 21 10.64 41.38 -8.37
CA GLY A 21 10.04 40.40 -7.48
C GLY A 21 11.03 39.38 -6.90
N LEU A 22 12.10 39.03 -7.65
CA LEU A 22 13.11 38.05 -7.22
C LEU A 22 13.83 38.46 -5.91
N GLY A 23 13.98 39.76 -5.66
CA GLY A 23 14.62 40.28 -4.45
C GLY A 23 13.69 40.42 -3.24
N ARG A 24 12.39 40.15 -3.40
CA ARG A 24 11.39 40.29 -2.32
C ARG A 24 11.16 38.94 -1.65
N LYS A 25 11.16 38.92 -0.31
CA LYS A 25 10.70 37.74 0.43
C LYS A 25 9.19 37.53 0.17
N PRO A 26 8.73 36.28 0.02
CA PRO A 26 7.30 36.00 -0.09
C PRO A 26 6.56 36.60 1.10
N ILE A 27 5.45 37.30 0.83
CA ILE A 27 4.59 37.85 1.87
C ILE A 27 3.69 36.71 2.37
N GLY A 28 3.94 36.20 3.58
CA GLY A 28 3.16 35.15 4.22
C GLY A 28 4.02 34.08 4.92
N THR A 29 3.42 33.32 5.82
CA THR A 29 4.06 32.16 6.43
C THR A 29 4.21 31.04 5.40
N SER A 30 5.42 30.52 5.22
CA SER A 30 5.65 29.34 4.38
C SER A 30 4.87 28.15 4.95
N PHE A 31 3.93 27.60 4.19
CA PHE A 31 3.24 26.35 4.53
C PHE A 31 3.66 25.24 3.59
N THR A 32 3.81 24.04 4.15
CA THR A 32 4.06 22.85 3.33
C THR A 32 2.74 22.39 2.74
N SER A 33 2.67 22.26 1.42
CA SER A 33 1.44 21.75 0.79
C SER A 33 1.20 20.29 1.16
N LEU A 34 -0.07 19.92 1.34
CA LEU A 34 -0.46 18.52 1.58
C LEU A 34 0.05 17.59 0.46
N SER A 35 0.08 18.09 -0.78
CA SER A 35 0.62 17.38 -1.94
C SER A 35 2.12 17.07 -1.77
N TYR A 36 2.91 18.01 -1.24
CA TYR A 36 4.32 17.80 -0.95
C TYR A 36 4.50 16.71 0.11
N ILE A 37 3.73 16.75 1.20
CA ILE A 37 3.79 15.74 2.28
C ILE A 37 3.40 14.36 1.76
N LYS A 38 2.30 14.26 1.02
CA LYS A 38 1.85 13.00 0.39
C LYS A 38 2.91 12.41 -0.54
N ARG A 39 3.54 13.25 -1.36
CA ARG A 39 4.63 12.84 -2.25
C ARG A 39 5.82 12.31 -1.45
N LYS A 40 6.25 13.03 -0.40
CA LYS A 40 7.35 12.61 0.47
C LYS A 40 7.06 11.29 1.18
N GLY A 41 5.85 11.10 1.68
CA GLY A 41 5.41 9.83 2.25
C GLY A 41 5.48 8.69 1.22
N LYS A 42 4.99 8.92 0.01
CA LYS A 42 5.05 7.93 -1.08
C LYS A 42 6.49 7.58 -1.47
N GLU A 43 7.37 8.57 -1.58
CA GLU A 43 8.80 8.38 -1.84
C GLU A 43 9.44 7.47 -0.78
N LYS A 44 9.16 7.75 0.50
CA LYS A 44 9.67 6.93 1.60
C LYS A 44 9.15 5.50 1.55
N ILE A 45 7.84 5.30 1.36
CA ILE A 45 7.25 3.95 1.26
C ILE A 45 7.86 3.16 0.10
N LEU A 46 8.08 3.80 -1.06
CA LEU A 46 8.72 3.16 -2.20
C LEU A 46 10.16 2.73 -1.89
N SER A 47 10.93 3.61 -1.24
CA SER A 47 12.31 3.34 -0.83
C SER A 47 12.37 2.15 0.14
N ASP A 48 11.56 2.21 1.21
CA ASP A 48 11.53 1.18 2.25
C ASP A 48 11.07 -0.17 1.67
N TRP A 49 10.09 -0.16 0.74
CA TRP A 49 9.68 -1.37 0.03
C TRP A 49 10.79 -1.96 -0.82
N LYS A 50 11.47 -1.13 -1.63
CA LYS A 50 12.54 -1.61 -2.52
C LYS A 50 13.65 -2.29 -1.72
N GLN A 51 14.07 -1.67 -0.62
CA GLN A 51 15.07 -2.24 0.29
C GLN A 51 14.59 -3.60 0.87
N SER A 52 13.34 -3.65 1.35
CA SER A 52 12.76 -4.89 1.87
C SER A 52 12.65 -5.99 0.80
N TRP A 53 12.25 -5.62 -0.41
CA TRP A 53 12.12 -6.54 -1.55
C TRP A 53 13.48 -7.12 -1.94
N GLU A 54 14.52 -6.30 -2.05
CA GLU A 54 15.87 -6.77 -2.40
C GLU A 54 16.44 -7.71 -1.32
N ALA A 55 16.20 -7.39 -0.03
CA ALA A 55 16.66 -8.22 1.09
C ALA A 55 15.93 -9.58 1.17
N ASN A 56 14.64 -9.64 0.78
CA ASN A 56 13.80 -10.81 1.03
C ASN A 56 13.44 -11.62 -0.22
N SER A 57 13.39 -11.01 -1.42
CA SER A 57 12.91 -11.66 -2.65
C SER A 57 13.63 -12.96 -2.99
N LYS A 58 14.95 -13.03 -2.74
CA LYS A 58 15.76 -14.24 -2.95
C LYS A 58 15.45 -15.37 -1.96
N LYS A 59 14.89 -15.04 -0.78
CA LYS A 59 14.51 -16.00 0.26
C LYS A 59 13.06 -16.47 0.11
N GLN A 60 12.27 -15.85 -0.77
CA GLN A 60 10.87 -16.17 -0.98
C GLN A 60 10.69 -17.20 -2.10
N GLY A 61 9.66 -18.03 -1.97
CA GLY A 61 9.37 -19.07 -2.98
C GLY A 61 8.95 -18.48 -4.33
N LYS A 62 9.21 -19.22 -5.42
CA LYS A 62 8.89 -18.83 -6.81
C LYS A 62 7.44 -18.36 -7.01
N HIS A 63 6.49 -18.92 -6.25
CA HIS A 63 5.09 -18.52 -6.33
C HIS A 63 4.86 -17.09 -5.83
N TYR A 64 5.49 -16.72 -4.71
CA TYR A 64 5.37 -15.38 -4.15
C TYR A 64 6.00 -14.34 -5.08
N THR A 65 7.18 -14.61 -5.62
CA THR A 65 7.89 -13.69 -6.54
C THR A 65 7.25 -13.59 -7.92
N ARG A 66 6.40 -14.54 -8.32
CA ARG A 66 5.59 -14.45 -9.54
C ARG A 66 4.40 -13.50 -9.37
N ILE A 67 3.79 -13.49 -8.18
CA ILE A 67 2.58 -12.70 -7.86
C ILE A 67 2.98 -11.30 -7.40
N CYS A 68 3.81 -11.22 -6.38
CA CYS A 68 4.39 -9.97 -5.90
C CYS A 68 5.60 -9.66 -6.79
N ARG A 69 5.55 -8.51 -7.48
CA ARG A 69 6.67 -7.96 -8.25
C ARG A 69 7.24 -6.74 -7.52
N ASP A 70 8.29 -6.13 -8.06
CA ASP A 70 8.89 -4.92 -7.50
C ASP A 70 7.93 -3.70 -7.47
N LEU A 71 6.77 -3.81 -8.12
CA LEU A 71 5.79 -2.74 -8.20
C LEU A 71 4.94 -2.64 -6.93
N VAL A 72 5.16 -1.59 -6.14
CA VAL A 72 4.24 -1.18 -5.08
C VAL A 72 2.96 -0.65 -5.72
N ARG A 73 1.89 -1.44 -5.66
CA ARG A 73 0.56 -0.97 -6.03
C ARG A 73 -0.07 -0.27 -4.84
N PHE A 74 -0.08 1.06 -4.87
CA PHE A 74 -0.77 1.91 -3.87
C PHE A 74 -2.30 1.84 -3.96
N SER A 75 -2.84 1.19 -4.99
CA SER A 75 -4.27 0.98 -5.10
C SER A 75 -4.74 -0.04 -4.06
N LEU A 76 -5.66 0.41 -3.21
CA LEU A 76 -6.44 -0.47 -2.34
C LEU A 76 -7.55 -1.19 -3.11
N GLY A 77 -7.81 -0.81 -4.37
CA GLY A 77 -8.83 -1.43 -5.21
C GLY A 77 -8.54 -2.90 -5.45
N ILE A 78 -9.62 -3.70 -5.39
CA ILE A 78 -9.58 -5.11 -5.75
C ILE A 78 -9.34 -5.20 -7.26
N PRO A 79 -8.41 -6.06 -7.74
CA PRO A 79 -8.26 -6.30 -9.16
C PRO A 79 -9.54 -6.91 -9.75
N GLY A 80 -10.14 -6.24 -10.73
CA GLY A 80 -11.36 -6.67 -11.41
C GLY A 80 -12.60 -5.84 -11.04
N SER A 81 -13.34 -5.39 -12.05
CA SER A 81 -14.65 -4.76 -11.85
C SER A 81 -15.69 -5.83 -11.51
N ASN A 82 -16.59 -5.50 -10.57
CA ASN A 82 -17.79 -6.30 -10.24
C ASN A 82 -17.61 -7.57 -9.37
N VAL A 83 -16.77 -7.49 -8.34
CA VAL A 83 -16.65 -8.56 -7.33
C VAL A 83 -17.76 -8.48 -6.28
N GLN A 84 -18.34 -9.60 -5.85
CA GLN A 84 -19.37 -9.61 -4.79
C GLN A 84 -18.85 -9.00 -3.48
N LYS A 85 -19.69 -8.22 -2.77
CA LYS A 85 -19.34 -7.52 -1.52
C LYS A 85 -18.68 -8.43 -0.47
N LYS A 86 -19.13 -9.68 -0.34
CA LYS A 86 -18.55 -10.67 0.58
C LYS A 86 -17.08 -10.97 0.28
N ILE A 87 -16.76 -11.18 -1.00
CA ILE A 87 -15.37 -11.41 -1.45
C ILE A 87 -14.54 -10.14 -1.26
N GLN A 88 -15.12 -8.96 -1.49
CA GLN A 88 -14.41 -7.71 -1.25
C GLN A 88 -14.03 -7.55 0.23
N ALA A 89 -15.00 -7.76 1.13
CA ALA A 89 -14.76 -7.72 2.56
C ALA A 89 -13.68 -8.71 2.98
N ALA A 90 -13.76 -9.98 2.53
CA ALA A 90 -12.75 -10.98 2.81
C ALA A 90 -11.35 -10.57 2.33
N TYR A 91 -11.24 -10.03 1.10
CA TYR A 91 -9.96 -9.54 0.58
C TYR A 91 -9.35 -8.45 1.47
N PHE A 92 -10.13 -7.44 1.85
CA PHE A 92 -9.64 -6.37 2.71
C PHE A 92 -9.28 -6.86 4.10
N GLN A 93 -10.08 -7.75 4.69
CA GLN A 93 -9.80 -8.35 5.99
C GLN A 93 -8.49 -9.14 5.97
N LEU A 94 -8.27 -9.98 4.94
CA LEU A 94 -7.03 -10.73 4.78
C LEU A 94 -5.82 -9.82 4.56
N LYS A 95 -5.97 -8.75 3.76
CA LYS A 95 -4.87 -7.84 3.41
C LYS A 95 -4.46 -6.94 4.57
N THR A 96 -5.42 -6.50 5.38
CA THR A 96 -5.18 -5.55 6.47
C THR A 96 -5.01 -6.23 7.83
N GLY A 97 -5.47 -7.48 7.96
CA GLY A 97 -5.60 -8.14 9.26
C GLY A 97 -6.72 -7.56 10.13
N ILE A 98 -7.54 -6.66 9.59
CA ILE A 98 -8.65 -6.01 10.29
C ILE A 98 -9.91 -6.79 9.96
N GLY A 99 -10.52 -7.45 10.93
CA GLY A 99 -11.71 -8.26 10.69
C GLY A 99 -11.98 -9.23 11.83
N PHE A 100 -12.55 -10.39 11.50
CA PHE A 100 -12.86 -11.43 12.48
C PHE A 100 -11.63 -12.27 12.85
N PHE A 101 -10.56 -11.60 13.26
CA PHE A 101 -9.34 -12.21 13.76
C PHE A 101 -9.19 -11.84 15.23
N LYS A 102 -8.91 -12.80 16.12
CA LYS A 102 -8.75 -12.50 17.55
C LYS A 102 -7.62 -11.50 17.81
N SER A 103 -6.55 -11.52 17.00
CA SER A 103 -5.50 -10.50 17.06
C SER A 103 -6.04 -9.08 16.92
N TYR A 104 -7.00 -8.86 15.99
CA TYR A 104 -7.67 -7.57 15.84
C TYR A 104 -8.74 -7.34 16.91
N SER A 105 -9.51 -8.37 17.28
CA SER A 105 -10.49 -8.29 18.38
C SER A 105 -9.85 -7.79 19.68
N LYS A 106 -8.60 -8.18 19.95
CA LYS A 106 -7.83 -7.67 21.09
C LYS A 106 -7.55 -6.18 21.01
N VAL A 107 -7.18 -5.67 19.84
CA VAL A 107 -6.93 -4.24 19.62
C VAL A 107 -8.19 -3.42 19.91
N ILE A 108 -9.37 -3.95 19.59
CA ILE A 108 -10.66 -3.29 19.83
C ILE A 108 -11.33 -3.67 21.17
N GLY A 109 -10.62 -4.36 22.06
CA GLY A 109 -11.10 -4.71 23.41
C GLY A 109 -12.21 -5.77 23.45
N LYS A 110 -12.36 -6.59 22.40
CA LYS A 110 -13.37 -7.68 22.32
C LYS A 110 -12.82 -9.07 22.63
N ASP A 111 -11.50 -9.22 22.69
CA ASP A 111 -10.82 -10.46 23.05
C ASP A 111 -9.63 -10.12 23.94
N GLU A 112 -9.41 -10.85 25.03
CA GLU A 112 -8.35 -10.50 25.98
C GLU A 112 -6.97 -10.93 25.48
N GLU A 113 -6.89 -12.08 24.80
CA GLU A 113 -5.63 -12.75 24.54
C GLU A 113 -5.11 -12.52 23.12
N GLY A 114 -6.01 -12.46 22.14
CA GLY A 114 -5.72 -12.36 20.72
C GLY A 114 -5.22 -13.66 20.09
N LYS A 115 -5.35 -14.77 20.81
CA LYS A 115 -4.71 -16.06 20.49
C LYS A 115 -5.58 -16.98 19.66
N CYS A 116 -4.94 -17.82 18.88
CA CYS A 116 -5.54 -18.90 18.12
C CYS A 116 -6.14 -19.93 19.08
N PHE A 117 -7.15 -20.66 18.61
CA PHE A 117 -7.88 -21.60 19.46
C PHE A 117 -7.07 -22.83 19.83
N ARG A 118 -7.57 -23.56 20.83
CA ARG A 118 -7.02 -24.82 21.34
C ARG A 118 -5.56 -24.65 21.79
N ASP A 119 -4.72 -25.62 21.46
CA ASP A 119 -3.32 -25.77 21.83
C ASP A 119 -2.38 -24.91 20.97
N CYS A 120 -2.88 -24.24 19.93
CA CYS A 120 -2.04 -23.50 19.00
C CYS A 120 -1.35 -22.26 19.64
N GLN A 121 -2.02 -21.60 20.60
CA GLN A 121 -1.56 -20.47 21.45
C GLN A 121 -0.90 -19.27 20.75
N SER A 122 -0.70 -19.32 19.44
CA SER A 122 -0.10 -18.28 18.60
C SER A 122 -1.10 -17.15 18.38
N LEU A 123 -0.64 -15.94 18.07
CA LEU A 123 -1.56 -14.85 17.71
C LEU A 123 -2.41 -15.23 16.49
N GLN A 124 -3.72 -15.08 16.61
CA GLN A 124 -4.64 -15.41 15.53
C GLN A 124 -4.65 -14.29 14.49
N THR A 125 -3.68 -14.30 13.59
CA THR A 125 -3.58 -13.40 12.44
C THR A 125 -4.04 -14.12 11.16
N PRO A 126 -4.43 -13.40 10.09
CA PRO A 126 -4.72 -14.04 8.80
C PRO A 126 -3.55 -14.89 8.29
N THR A 127 -2.33 -14.37 8.44
CA THR A 127 -1.09 -15.08 8.06
C THR A 127 -0.96 -16.38 8.82
N HIS A 128 -1.16 -16.36 10.15
CA HIS A 128 -1.13 -17.58 10.96
C HIS A 128 -2.18 -18.59 10.48
N LEU A 129 -3.44 -18.17 10.34
CA LEU A 129 -4.55 -19.04 9.95
C LEU A 129 -4.32 -19.73 8.59
N ILE A 130 -3.79 -18.99 7.61
CA ILE A 130 -3.65 -19.49 6.22
C ILE A 130 -2.32 -20.24 5.98
N LEU A 131 -1.25 -19.87 6.68
CA LEU A 131 0.09 -20.37 6.38
C LEU A 131 0.68 -21.29 7.46
N HIS A 132 0.28 -21.14 8.72
CA HIS A 132 1.00 -21.74 9.85
C HIS A 132 0.13 -22.59 10.78
N CYS A 133 -1.18 -22.34 10.83
CA CYS A 133 -2.05 -23.02 11.78
C CYS A 133 -2.25 -24.49 11.37
N ALA A 134 -1.75 -25.41 12.20
CA ALA A 134 -1.91 -26.85 11.98
C ALA A 134 -3.38 -27.27 11.99
N HIS A 135 -4.23 -26.61 12.77
CA HIS A 135 -5.65 -26.94 12.82
C HIS A 135 -6.42 -26.62 11.54
N TYR A 136 -5.91 -25.71 10.71
CA TYR A 136 -6.50 -25.39 9.41
C TYR A 136 -5.75 -26.06 8.25
N SER A 137 -4.88 -27.03 8.54
CA SER A 137 -4.04 -27.64 7.50
C SER A 137 -4.88 -28.34 6.43
N LYS A 138 -6.01 -28.93 6.81
CA LYS A 138 -6.91 -29.66 5.90
C LYS A 138 -7.60 -28.69 4.94
N GLU A 139 -8.24 -27.67 5.47
CA GLU A 139 -8.94 -26.62 4.75
C GLU A 139 -7.96 -25.87 3.83
N CYS A 140 -6.76 -25.56 4.32
CA CYS A 140 -5.72 -24.95 3.51
C CYS A 140 -5.25 -25.85 2.36
N LYS A 141 -5.20 -27.18 2.57
CA LYS A 141 -4.84 -28.14 1.52
C LYS A 141 -5.91 -28.21 0.43
N GLU A 142 -7.18 -28.22 0.83
CA GLU A 142 -8.34 -28.19 -0.08
C GLU A 142 -8.35 -26.88 -0.89
N MET A 143 -8.23 -25.73 -0.22
CA MET A 143 -8.12 -24.42 -0.87
C MET A 143 -6.97 -24.39 -1.89
N ARG A 144 -5.78 -24.90 -1.54
CA ARG A 144 -4.63 -24.94 -2.46
C ARG A 144 -4.89 -25.83 -3.68
N LYS A 145 -5.64 -26.94 -3.51
CA LYS A 145 -6.03 -27.82 -4.61
C LYS A 145 -6.95 -27.10 -5.60
N GLU A 146 -7.95 -26.39 -5.10
CA GLU A 146 -8.86 -25.59 -5.93
C GLU A 146 -8.17 -24.41 -6.62
N LEU A 147 -7.23 -23.74 -5.93
CA LEU A 147 -6.46 -22.65 -6.54
C LEU A 147 -5.58 -23.15 -7.68
N ARG A 148 -4.97 -24.33 -7.53
CA ARG A 148 -4.14 -24.93 -8.58
C ARG A 148 -4.96 -25.24 -9.84
N SER A 149 -6.16 -25.83 -9.71
CA SER A 149 -6.99 -26.14 -10.88
C SER A 149 -7.41 -24.89 -11.65
N LYS A 150 -7.68 -23.78 -10.95
CA LYS A 150 -8.05 -22.49 -11.56
C LYS A 150 -6.88 -21.73 -12.20
N LEU A 151 -5.64 -22.01 -11.80
CA LEU A 151 -4.43 -21.35 -12.33
C LEU A 151 -3.82 -22.09 -13.53
N THR A 152 -4.24 -23.33 -13.78
CA THR A 152 -3.84 -24.14 -14.94
C THR A 152 -4.82 -24.06 -16.12
N MET A 153 -5.95 -23.38 -15.95
CA MET A 153 -6.81 -22.90 -17.04
C MET A 153 -6.38 -21.49 -17.45
#